data_AF-A0A523HAG3-F1
#
_entry.id   AF-A0A523HAG3-F1
#
_cell.length_a   1.000
_cell.length_b   1.000
_cell.length_c   1.000
_cell.angle_alpha   90.00
_cell.angle_beta   90.00
_cell.angle_gamma   90.00
#
_symmetry.space_group_name_H-M   'P 1'
#
loop_
_entity.id
_entity.type
_entity.pdbx_description
1 polymer ?
#
loop_
_entity_poly.entity_id
_entity_poly.type
_entity_poly.pdbx_seq_one_letter_code
_entity_poly.pdbx_strand_id
1 'polypeptide(L)' 'MARAMFDYTKAVLKKVSFDVNLFCKELKKALKRLLPHEIEELKIWINSLILQNPELNRCLIYLK' A
#
# COMPACT_ATOMS: atom_id res chain seq x y z
N MET A 1 2.59 -8.61 -18.70
CA MET A 1 1.99 -9.51 -17.69
C MET A 1 2.79 -9.62 -16.37
N ALA A 2 3.97 -8.99 -16.24
CA ALA A 2 4.84 -9.14 -15.06
C ALA A 2 4.45 -8.29 -13.83
N ARG A 3 3.45 -7.39 -13.92
CA ARG A 3 3.06 -6.47 -12.82
C ARG A 3 1.62 -6.64 -12.32
N ALA A 4 0.93 -7.69 -12.76
CA ALA A 4 -0.48 -7.90 -12.41
C ALA A 4 -0.73 -7.92 -10.90
N MET A 5 0.20 -8.45 -10.10
CA MET A 5 0.09 -8.47 -8.65
C MET A 5 0.32 -7.10 -8.00
N PHE A 6 1.26 -6.32 -8.52
CA PHE A 6 1.49 -4.94 -8.08
C PHE A 6 0.29 -4.03 -8.40
N ASP A 7 -0.23 -4.11 -9.63
CA ASP A 7 -1.39 -3.32 -10.05
C ASP A 7 -2.65 -3.70 -9.26
N TYR A 8 -2.88 -5.01 -9.04
CA TYR A 8 -3.94 -5.50 -8.18
C TYR A 8 -3.82 -4.95 -6.76
N THR A 9 -2.60 -4.96 -6.20
CA THR A 9 -2.33 -4.45 -4.86
C THR A 9 -2.64 -2.96 -4.75
N LYS A 10 -2.21 -2.15 -5.73
CA LYS A 10 -2.53 -0.71 -5.77
C LYS A 10 -4.03 -0.46 -5.88
N ALA A 11 -4.74 -1.23 -6.71
CA ALA A 11 -6.19 -1.11 -6.86
C ALA A 11 -6.91 -1.43 -5.54
N VAL A 12 -6.51 -2.50 -4.84
CA VAL A 12 -7.07 -2.87 -3.53
C VAL A 12 -6.78 -1.77 -2.50
N LEU A 13 -5.53 -1.34 -2.37
CA LEU A 13 -5.13 -0.30 -1.42
C LEU A 13 -5.84 1.03 -1.67
N LYS A 14 -6.01 1.43 -2.93
CA LYS A 14 -6.79 2.62 -3.29
C LYS A 14 -8.27 2.45 -2.96
N LYS A 15 -8.84 1.26 -3.14
CA LYS A 15 -10.24 1.01 -2.80
C LYS A 15 -10.49 1.06 -1.30
N VAL A 16 -9.53 0.63 -0.48
CA VAL A 16 -9.66 0.64 0.99
C VAL A 16 -9.06 1.88 1.65
N SER A 17 -8.61 2.87 0.89
CA SER A 17 -7.93 4.07 1.41
C SER A 17 -8.84 5.02 2.20
N PHE A 18 -10.15 4.75 2.23
CA PHE A 18 -11.13 5.46 3.04
C PHE A 18 -11.19 4.97 4.50
N ASP A 19 -10.74 3.74 4.77
CA ASP A 19 -10.70 3.16 6.11
C ASP A 19 -9.27 2.78 6.44
N VAL A 20 -8.68 3.54 7.37
CA VAL A 20 -7.28 3.37 7.75
C VAL A 20 -7.01 2.02 8.43
N ASN A 21 -7.97 1.46 9.18
CA ASN A 21 -7.81 0.13 9.79
C ASN A 21 -7.78 -0.96 8.72
N LEU A 22 -8.66 -0.86 7.72
CA LEU A 22 -8.70 -1.79 6.61
C LEU A 22 -7.46 -1.64 5.73
N PHE A 23 -7.04 -0.41 5.44
CA PHE A 23 -5.83 -0.10 4.69
C PHE A 23 -4.59 -0.71 5.35
N CYS A 24 -4.40 -0.51 6.65
CA CYS A 24 -3.30 -1.12 7.40
C CYS A 24 -3.27 -2.67 7.29
N LYS A 25 -4.45 -3.31 7.29
CA LYS A 25 -4.56 -4.78 7.14
C LYS A 25 -4.17 -5.24 5.73
N GLU A 26 -4.69 -4.58 4.70
CA GLU A 26 -4.37 -4.91 3.30
C GLU A 26 -2.93 -4.58 2.96
N LEU A 27 -2.36 -3.50 3.51
CA LEU A 27 -0.94 -3.15 3.35
C LEU A 27 -0.04 -4.26 3.90
N LYS A 28 -0.33 -4.80 5.09
CA LYS A 28 0.43 -5.95 5.63
C LYS A 28 0.34 -7.18 4.74
N LYS A 29 -0.82 -7.45 4.12
CA LYS A 29 -0.97 -8.56 3.18
C LYS A 29 -0.16 -8.33 1.90
N ALA A 30 -0.20 -7.11 1.38
CA ALA A 30 0.59 -6.69 0.22
C ALA A 30 2.09 -6.90 0.45
N LEU A 31 2.61 -6.46 1.59
CA LEU A 31 4.03 -6.61 1.95
C LEU A 31 4.50 -8.06 2.04
N LYS A 32 3.59 -9.00 2.35
CA LYS A 32 3.91 -10.44 2.37
C LYS A 32 3.86 -11.09 0.99
N ARG A 33 3.18 -10.47 0.02
CA ARG A 33 2.90 -11.04 -1.30
C ARG A 33 3.80 -10.47 -2.39
N LEU A 34 4.21 -9.21 -2.25
CA LEU A 34 5.03 -8.50 -3.21
C LEU A 34 6.51 -8.85 -3.05
N LEU A 35 7.24 -8.73 -4.16
CA LEU A 35 8.70 -8.85 -4.17
C LEU A 35 9.35 -7.60 -3.57
N PRO A 36 10.59 -7.68 -3.06
CA PRO A 36 11.27 -6.55 -2.40
C PRO A 36 11.31 -5.27 -3.25
N HIS A 37 11.54 -5.39 -4.56
CA HIS A 37 11.55 -4.24 -5.46
C HIS A 37 10.16 -3.62 -5.67
N GLU A 38 9.10 -4.44 -5.70
CA GLU A 38 7.72 -3.96 -5.78
C GLU A 38 7.31 -3.24 -4.47
N ILE A 39 7.84 -3.67 -3.33
CA ILE A 39 7.61 -3.00 -2.04
C ILE A 39 8.22 -1.59 -2.05
N GLU A 40 9.43 -1.43 -2.59
CA GLU A 40 10.06 -0.12 -2.73
C GLU A 40 9.24 0.81 -3.66
N GLU A 41 8.76 0.29 -4.80
CA GLU A 41 7.82 1.05 -5.66
C GLU A 41 6.51 1.38 -4.93
N LEU A 42 6.00 0.46 -4.10
CA LEU A 42 4.78 0.65 -3.33
C LEU A 42 4.95 1.76 -2.28
N LYS A 43 6.10 1.83 -1.60
CA LYS A 43 6.41 2.89 -0.62
C LYS A 43 6.31 4.28 -1.26
N ILE A 44 6.88 4.44 -2.45
CA ILE A 44 6.83 5.71 -3.20
C ILE A 44 5.37 6.08 -3.49
N TRP A 45 4.58 5.12 -3.98
CA TRP A 45 3.17 5.36 -4.28
C TRP A 45 2.33 5.69 -3.04
N ILE A 46 2.54 5.00 -1.91
CA ILE A 46 1.84 5.25 -0.65
C ILE A 46 2.18 6.64 -0.11
N ASN A 47 3.43 7.09 -0.22
CA ASN A 47 3.81 8.44 0.19
C ASN A 47 3.00 9.50 -0.58
N SER A 48 2.79 9.33 -1.89
CA SER A 48 1.90 10.21 -2.66
C SER A 48 0.43 10.12 -2.24
N LEU A 49 -0.04 8.93 -1.83
CA LEU A 49 -1.40 8.72 -1.34
C LEU A 49 -1.64 9.41 0.01
N ILE A 50 -0.65 9.39 0.91
CA ILE A 50 -0.74 10.01 2.24
C ILE A 50 -0.80 11.53 2.15
N LEU A 51 -0.20 12.14 1.11
CA LEU A 51 -0.36 13.58 0.87
C LEU A 51 -1.83 13.97 0.63
N GLN A 52 -2.63 13.05 0.08
CA GLN A 52 -4.07 13.26 -0.10
C GLN A 52 -4.86 12.84 1.16
N ASN A 53 -4.46 11.74 1.80
CA ASN A 53 -5.12 11.17 2.98
C ASN A 53 -4.13 11.06 4.16
N PRO A 54 -3.91 12.13 4.94
CA PRO A 54 -2.88 12.17 5.99
C PRO A 54 -3.14 11.16 7.12
N GLU A 55 -4.39 10.74 7.30
CA GLU A 55 -4.82 9.68 8.22
C GLU A 55 -4.14 8.32 7.99
N LEU A 56 -3.74 8.03 6.75
CA LEU A 56 -3.05 6.78 6.37
C LEU A 56 -1.60 6.73 6.88
N ASN A 57 -1.05 7.85 7.35
CA ASN A 57 0.31 7.94 7.87
C ASN A 57 0.58 6.93 9.00
N ARG A 58 -0.43 6.61 9.81
CA ARG A 58 -0.32 5.60 10.88
C ARG A 58 0.00 4.19 10.37
N CYS A 59 -0.30 3.89 9.10
CA CYS A 59 0.01 2.59 8.50
C CYS A 59 1.45 2.50 7.99
N LEU A 60 2.20 3.61 7.89
CA LEU A 60 3.61 3.60 7.50
C LEU A 60 4.50 2.85 8.50
N ILE A 61 4.06 2.67 9.74
CA ILE A 61 4.76 1.88 10.76
C ILE A 61 5.08 0.46 10.31
N TYR A 62 4.35 -0.07 9.31
CA TYR A 62 4.53 -1.40 8.76
C TYR A 62 5.52 -1.47 7.59
N LEU A 63 6.01 -0.33 7.11
CA LEU A 63 6.96 -0.20 5.99
C LEU A 63 8.42 -0.05 6.46
N LYS A 64 8.68 -0.34 7.75
CA LYS A 64 10.02 -0.37 8.35
C LYS A 64 10.91 -1.44 7.76
#